data_AF-A0AAW7D5C3-F1
#
_entry.id   AF-A0AAW7D5C3-F1
#
_cell.length_a   1.000
_cell.length_b   1.000
_cell.length_c   1.000
_cell.angle_alpha   90.00
_cell.angle_beta   90.00
_cell.angle_gamma   90.00
#
_symmetry.space_group_name_H-M   'P 1'
#
loop_
_entity.id
_entity.type
_entity.pdbx_description
1 polymer ?
#
loop_
_entity_poly.entity_id
_entity_poly.type
_entity_poly.pdbx_seq_one_letter_code
_entity_poly.pdbx_strand_id
1 'polypeptide(L)'
;MWLSVDPLAEQAVNWTPYRYGYNNPLKYTDPTGMLEDDFVFDEKGNFVRIDETKQPDKLVVENSKTGSRQNYWFADPVEDPKSIRDGLINKVEFVSKSSIISMIYVQGGFDSNNSSYTSFYQNSKGNQSFDYTYSELVNKFKDADRSLSLPEDDFMIHNLSNFGNFLWAATGYSLGFEYMTLKIGAHINSLINAKENGYQPQLDSKDDQEFIVKGAFLHREIILD
;
A
#
# COMPACT_ATOMS: atom_id res chain seq x y z
N MET A 1 -28.67 27.65 31.98
CA MET A 1 -28.83 26.18 32.03
C MET A 1 -28.49 25.63 30.66
N TRP A 2 -27.43 24.88 30.39
CA TRP A 2 -26.10 24.66 30.97
C TRP A 2 -25.27 24.36 29.71
N LEU A 3 -24.44 25.27 29.19
CA LEU A 3 -23.07 25.58 29.61
C LEU A 3 -22.20 24.33 29.81
N SER A 4 -21.52 23.89 28.75
CA SER A 4 -20.09 23.62 28.84
C SER A 4 -19.47 23.72 27.45
N VAL A 5 -18.66 24.76 27.26
CA VAL A 5 -17.63 24.83 26.23
C VAL A 5 -16.49 23.92 26.70
N ASP A 6 -15.92 23.13 25.81
CA ASP A 6 -14.71 22.32 26.09
C ASP A 6 -13.52 23.25 26.38
N PRO A 7 -12.90 23.20 27.58
CA PRO A 7 -11.79 24.07 27.96
C PRO A 7 -10.46 23.80 27.21
N LEU A 8 -10.39 22.86 26.27
CA LEU A 8 -9.19 22.60 25.47
C LEU A 8 -9.27 23.13 24.03
N ALA A 9 -10.35 23.80 23.65
CA ALA A 9 -10.48 24.45 22.34
C ALA A 9 -9.53 25.64 22.13
N GLU A 10 -8.79 26.07 23.16
CA GLU A 10 -8.02 27.32 23.14
C GLU A 10 -6.48 27.16 23.08
N GLN A 11 -5.93 25.97 22.76
CA GLN A 11 -4.46 25.80 22.67
C GLN A 11 -3.89 25.22 21.37
N ALA A 12 -4.66 25.09 20.29
CA ALA A 12 -4.09 24.68 18.99
C ALA A 12 -4.76 25.38 17.80
N VAL A 13 -4.61 26.70 17.71
CA VAL A 13 -5.20 27.56 16.67
C VAL A 13 -4.48 27.45 15.32
N ASN A 14 -4.03 26.26 14.89
CA ASN A 14 -3.49 26.13 13.52
C ASN A 14 -3.50 24.74 12.87
N TRP A 15 -4.32 23.80 13.35
CA TRP A 15 -4.39 22.47 12.77
C TRP A 15 -5.77 22.26 12.14
N THR A 16 -5.78 21.98 10.84
CA THR A 16 -6.99 21.80 10.03
C THR A 16 -7.77 20.54 10.48
N PRO A 17 -9.12 20.58 10.48
CA PRO A 17 -9.94 19.73 11.35
C PRO A 17 -10.31 18.34 10.76
N TYR A 18 -9.40 17.64 10.08
CA TYR A 18 -9.69 16.33 9.47
C TYR A 18 -8.81 15.20 10.04
N ARG A 19 -8.91 14.96 11.35
CA ARG A 19 -8.47 13.71 11.98
C ARG A 19 -9.39 13.32 13.14
N TYR A 20 -10.53 12.73 12.81
CA TYR A 20 -11.22 11.78 13.68
C TYR A 20 -12.27 11.00 12.87
N GLY A 21 -12.13 9.67 12.81
CA GLY A 21 -13.14 8.72 12.36
C GLY A 21 -13.65 8.87 10.92
N TYR A 22 -13.35 7.90 10.06
CA TYR A 22 -13.95 7.72 8.73
C TYR A 22 -15.47 7.40 8.78
N ASN A 23 -16.29 8.25 9.42
CA ASN A 23 -17.76 8.32 9.40
C ASN A 23 -18.50 7.07 8.90
N ASN A 24 -18.43 5.96 9.66
CA ASN A 24 -19.43 4.89 9.58
C ASN A 24 -19.66 4.23 10.96
N PRO A 25 -20.37 4.89 11.90
CA PRO A 25 -20.53 4.39 13.27
C PRO A 25 -21.72 3.43 13.46
N LEU A 26 -22.23 2.76 12.42
CA LEU A 26 -23.42 1.88 12.53
C LEU A 26 -23.25 0.46 11.97
N LYS A 27 -22.02 -0.03 11.74
CA LYS A 27 -21.83 -1.43 11.29
C LYS A 27 -20.72 -2.23 11.99
N TYR A 28 -20.02 -1.64 12.95
CA TYR A 28 -19.01 -2.35 13.73
C TYR A 28 -19.47 -2.52 15.19
N THR A 29 -20.60 -3.22 15.35
CA THR A 29 -20.76 -4.04 16.55
C THR A 29 -20.01 -5.33 16.23
N ASP A 30 -18.76 -5.42 16.66
CA ASP A 30 -17.92 -6.62 16.53
C ASP A 30 -18.61 -7.81 17.24
N PRO A 31 -19.13 -8.82 16.52
CA PRO A 31 -19.77 -9.97 17.14
C PRO A 31 -18.75 -11.02 17.64
N THR A 32 -17.45 -10.81 17.40
CA THR A 32 -16.36 -11.78 17.64
C THR A 32 -15.30 -11.32 18.65
N GLY A 33 -15.16 -10.02 18.93
CA GLY A 33 -14.18 -9.49 19.89
C GLY A 33 -12.73 -9.71 19.43
N MET A 34 -12.43 -9.52 18.14
CA MET A 34 -11.12 -9.87 17.59
C MET A 34 -10.03 -8.94 18.14
N LEU A 35 -9.04 -9.59 18.75
CA LEU A 35 -7.90 -9.00 19.44
C LEU A 35 -7.02 -8.20 18.48
N GLU A 36 -6.38 -7.21 19.06
CA GLU A 36 -5.78 -6.04 18.44
C GLU A 36 -4.26 -6.23 18.63
N ASP A 37 -3.47 -6.60 17.60
CA ASP A 37 -2.18 -7.29 17.78
C ASP A 37 -0.95 -6.60 17.14
N ASP A 38 0.23 -6.81 17.74
CA ASP A 38 1.53 -6.43 17.20
C ASP A 38 2.13 -7.62 16.44
N PHE A 39 2.23 -7.50 15.11
CA PHE A 39 2.84 -8.51 14.25
C PHE A 39 4.34 -8.27 14.15
N VAL A 40 5.14 -9.06 14.86
CA VAL A 40 6.58 -8.82 15.02
C VAL A 40 7.39 -9.55 13.96
N PHE A 41 8.21 -8.78 13.26
CA PHE A 41 9.21 -9.23 12.29
C PHE A 41 10.61 -8.82 12.75
N ASP A 42 11.63 -9.59 12.38
CA ASP A 42 13.03 -9.24 12.67
C ASP A 42 13.56 -8.16 11.70
N GLU A 43 14.75 -7.62 11.96
CA GLU A 43 15.40 -6.63 11.09
C GLU A 43 15.76 -7.16 9.68
N LYS A 44 15.58 -8.45 9.42
CA LYS A 44 15.74 -9.10 8.12
C LYS A 44 14.38 -9.41 7.47
N GLY A 45 13.29 -8.98 8.10
CA GLY A 45 11.92 -9.10 7.62
C GLY A 45 11.34 -10.50 7.80
N ASN A 46 11.90 -11.37 8.63
CA ASN A 46 11.30 -12.68 8.89
C ASN A 46 10.25 -12.55 10.01
N PHE A 47 9.09 -13.19 9.84
CA PHE A 47 8.07 -13.26 10.89
C PHE A 47 8.63 -13.96 12.13
N VAL A 48 8.38 -13.38 13.30
CA VAL A 48 8.86 -13.89 14.59
C VAL A 48 7.70 -14.38 15.46
N ARG A 49 6.71 -13.51 15.71
CA ARG A 49 5.60 -13.78 16.62
C ARG A 49 4.49 -12.73 16.48
N ILE A 50 3.37 -12.99 17.15
CA ILE A 50 2.30 -12.02 17.38
C ILE A 50 2.29 -11.71 18.88
N ASP A 51 2.42 -10.43 19.23
CA ASP A 51 2.26 -9.94 20.60
C ASP A 51 0.80 -9.44 20.73
N GLU A 52 -0.04 -10.11 21.53
CA GLU A 52 -1.44 -9.69 21.73
C GLU A 52 -1.52 -8.32 22.42
N THR A 53 -2.32 -7.40 21.87
CA THR A 53 -2.50 -6.08 22.46
C THR A 53 -3.99 -5.68 22.56
N LYS A 54 -4.23 -4.43 22.95
CA LYS A 54 -5.53 -3.75 22.90
C LYS A 54 -5.38 -2.43 22.15
N GLN A 55 -4.63 -2.50 21.05
CA GLN A 55 -4.42 -1.42 20.09
C GLN A 55 -4.56 -1.95 18.65
N PRO A 56 -4.96 -1.09 17.68
CA PRO A 56 -5.12 -1.51 16.29
C PRO A 56 -3.94 -2.32 15.73
N ASP A 57 -4.26 -3.36 14.95
CA ASP A 57 -3.29 -4.23 14.29
C ASP A 57 -2.19 -3.41 13.58
N LYS A 58 -0.94 -3.73 13.88
CA LYS A 58 0.22 -3.09 13.25
C LYS A 58 1.38 -4.04 13.08
N LEU A 59 2.24 -3.73 12.13
CA LEU A 59 3.50 -4.43 11.95
C LEU A 59 4.60 -3.78 12.77
N VAL A 60 5.42 -4.60 13.42
CA VAL A 60 6.56 -4.15 14.23
C VAL A 60 7.83 -4.80 13.70
N VAL A 61 8.80 -3.99 13.32
CA VAL A 61 10.17 -4.46 13.05
C VAL A 61 10.97 -4.31 14.33
N GLU A 62 11.44 -5.44 14.87
CA GLU A 62 12.22 -5.52 16.10
C GLU A 62 13.66 -5.91 15.80
N ASN A 63 14.62 -5.10 16.27
CA ASN A 63 16.03 -5.45 16.15
C ASN A 63 16.37 -6.58 17.12
N SER A 64 16.82 -7.71 16.58
CA SER A 64 17.10 -8.94 17.33
C SER A 64 18.19 -8.79 18.40
N LYS A 65 19.06 -7.76 18.32
CA LYS A 65 20.17 -7.53 19.27
C LYS A 65 19.82 -6.51 20.34
N THR A 66 19.15 -5.42 19.97
CA THR A 66 18.90 -4.29 20.87
C THR A 66 17.48 -4.29 21.43
N GLY A 67 16.55 -5.03 20.83
CA GLY A 67 15.12 -4.95 21.15
C GLY A 67 14.46 -3.65 20.71
N SER A 68 15.15 -2.81 19.94
CA SER A 68 14.59 -1.57 19.40
C SER A 68 13.46 -1.89 18.42
N ARG A 69 12.31 -1.23 18.57
CA ARG A 69 11.10 -1.46 17.76
C ARG A 69 10.76 -0.26 16.89
N GLN A 70 10.32 -0.53 15.67
CA GLN A 70 9.69 0.46 14.78
C GLN A 70 8.36 -0.08 14.28
N ASN A 71 7.35 0.79 14.24
CA ASN A 71 5.96 0.42 13.94
C ASN A 71 5.55 0.90 12.55
N TYR A 72 4.73 0.11 11.88
CA TYR A 72 4.21 0.34 10.53
C TYR A 72 2.73 -0.02 10.45
N TRP A 73 1.98 0.68 9.61
CA TRP A 73 0.56 0.43 9.35
C TRP A 73 0.39 -0.53 8.19
N PHE A 74 -0.58 -1.43 8.28
CA PHE A 74 -0.97 -2.27 7.15
C PHE A 74 -1.70 -1.46 6.10
N ALA A 75 -1.40 -1.75 4.83
CA ALA A 75 -2.09 -1.22 3.68
C ALA A 75 -3.56 -1.63 3.67
N ASP A 76 -3.82 -2.92 3.87
CA ASP A 76 -5.13 -3.46 4.19
C ASP A 76 -5.13 -3.89 5.67
N PRO A 77 -5.73 -3.10 6.58
CA PRO A 77 -5.75 -3.39 8.01
C PRO A 77 -6.62 -4.60 8.38
N VAL A 78 -7.26 -5.26 7.42
CA VAL A 78 -8.08 -6.46 7.64
C VAL A 78 -7.41 -7.69 7.03
N GLU A 79 -7.11 -7.67 5.73
CA GLU A 79 -6.61 -8.86 5.04
C GLU A 79 -5.10 -9.09 5.23
N ASP A 80 -4.28 -8.05 5.41
CA ASP A 80 -2.84 -8.24 5.64
C ASP A 80 -2.56 -8.91 7.00
N PRO A 81 -3.11 -8.42 8.14
CA PRO A 81 -2.95 -9.09 9.44
C PRO A 81 -3.46 -10.54 9.42
N LYS A 82 -4.62 -10.77 8.80
CA LYS A 82 -5.24 -12.09 8.66
C LYS A 82 -4.34 -13.04 7.88
N SER A 83 -3.75 -12.60 6.78
CA SER A 83 -2.83 -13.41 5.98
C SER A 83 -1.57 -13.81 6.74
N ILE A 84 -1.11 -12.98 7.68
CA ILE A 84 -0.02 -13.34 8.60
C ILE A 84 -0.49 -14.35 9.64
N ARG A 85 -1.67 -14.14 10.26
CA ARG A 85 -2.27 -15.09 11.23
C ARG A 85 -2.46 -16.48 10.62
N ASP A 86 -2.88 -16.54 9.36
CA ASP A 86 -3.10 -17.77 8.59
C ASP A 86 -1.78 -18.42 8.10
N GLY A 87 -0.63 -17.77 8.32
CA GLY A 87 0.70 -18.26 7.93
C GLY A 87 0.97 -18.22 6.42
N LEU A 88 0.12 -17.52 5.66
CA LEU A 88 0.28 -17.31 4.22
C LEU A 88 1.43 -16.35 3.95
N ILE A 89 1.47 -15.26 4.73
CA ILE A 89 2.53 -14.26 4.73
C ILE A 89 3.45 -14.48 5.93
N ASN A 90 4.76 -14.53 5.67
CA ASN A 90 5.77 -14.70 6.73
C ASN A 90 7.03 -13.87 6.51
N LYS A 91 7.00 -12.97 5.53
CA LYS A 91 8.16 -12.19 5.10
C LYS A 91 7.78 -10.72 4.86
N VAL A 92 8.71 -9.84 5.18
CA VAL A 92 8.73 -8.43 4.77
C VAL A 92 9.97 -8.21 3.89
N GLU A 93 9.75 -7.66 2.71
CA GLU A 93 10.76 -7.18 1.79
C GLU A 93 10.95 -5.67 2.01
N PHE A 94 12.13 -5.28 2.49
CA PHE A 94 12.50 -3.86 2.60
C PHE A 94 12.96 -3.35 1.23
N VAL A 95 12.22 -2.41 0.65
CA VAL A 95 12.42 -1.97 -0.73
C VAL A 95 13.02 -0.57 -0.78
N SER A 96 14.29 -0.45 -1.15
CA SER A 96 14.96 0.85 -1.26
C SER A 96 14.37 1.73 -2.36
N LYS A 97 14.55 3.05 -2.26
CA LYS A 97 14.18 4.02 -3.30
C LYS A 97 14.79 3.67 -4.66
N SER A 98 16.07 3.30 -4.67
CA SER A 98 16.78 2.85 -5.89
C SER A 98 16.20 1.56 -6.48
N SER A 99 15.73 0.64 -5.63
CA SER A 99 15.06 -0.58 -6.05
C SER A 99 13.73 -0.27 -6.74
N ILE A 100 12.96 0.69 -6.22
CA ILE A 100 11.71 1.18 -6.83
C ILE A 100 11.97 1.81 -8.19
N ILE A 101 12.92 2.75 -8.29
CA ILE A 101 13.28 3.39 -9.57
C ILE A 101 13.71 2.33 -10.59
N SER A 102 14.52 1.35 -10.17
CA SER A 102 14.96 0.27 -11.05
C SER A 102 13.80 -0.55 -11.59
N MET A 103 12.79 -0.88 -10.76
CA MET A 103 11.60 -1.62 -11.21
C MET A 103 10.80 -0.83 -12.24
N ILE A 104 10.63 0.47 -12.03
CA ILE A 104 9.96 1.36 -12.98
C ILE A 104 10.75 1.45 -14.29
N TYR A 105 12.07 1.57 -14.21
CA TYR A 105 12.94 1.67 -15.37
C TYR A 105 12.91 0.42 -16.24
N VAL A 106 13.07 -0.77 -15.67
CA VAL A 106 13.13 -2.02 -16.45
C VAL A 106 11.79 -2.33 -17.14
N GLN A 107 10.68 -1.84 -16.60
CA GLN A 107 9.36 -1.98 -17.23
C GLN A 107 9.05 -0.88 -18.26
N GLY A 108 9.95 0.09 -18.46
CA GLY A 108 9.79 1.15 -19.46
C GLY A 108 9.01 2.37 -18.98
N GLY A 109 8.92 2.59 -17.66
CA GLY A 109 8.25 3.75 -17.06
C GLY A 109 8.94 5.09 -17.30
N PHE A 110 10.13 5.10 -17.90
CA PHE A 110 10.84 6.32 -18.33
C PHE A 110 10.97 6.41 -19.86
N ASP A 111 10.37 5.49 -20.62
CA ASP A 111 10.37 5.54 -22.08
C ASP A 111 9.18 6.36 -22.58
N SER A 112 9.47 7.51 -23.22
CA SER A 112 8.47 8.38 -23.82
C SER A 112 7.55 7.69 -24.86
N ASN A 113 7.96 6.56 -25.45
CA ASN A 113 7.09 5.76 -26.33
C ASN A 113 5.88 5.17 -25.58
N ASN A 114 5.98 5.02 -24.25
CA ASN A 114 4.92 4.53 -23.38
C ASN A 114 4.02 5.65 -22.82
N SER A 115 4.29 6.92 -23.14
CA SER A 115 3.54 8.07 -22.58
C SER A 115 2.18 8.34 -23.22
N SER A 116 1.83 7.64 -24.31
CA SER A 116 0.48 7.77 -24.89
C SER A 116 -0.54 6.95 -24.10
N TYR A 117 -1.78 7.43 -24.00
CA TYR A 117 -2.87 6.68 -23.36
C TYR A 117 -3.01 5.25 -23.89
N THR A 118 -2.85 5.08 -25.21
CA THR A 118 -2.95 3.77 -25.85
C THR A 118 -1.81 2.85 -25.43
N SER A 119 -0.56 3.29 -25.52
CA SER A 119 0.58 2.46 -25.13
C SER A 119 0.60 2.17 -23.64
N PHE A 120 0.27 3.16 -22.80
CA PHE A 120 0.13 2.97 -21.36
C PHE A 120 -0.95 1.93 -21.03
N TYR A 121 -2.13 2.04 -21.64
CA TYR A 121 -3.20 1.06 -21.47
C TYR A 121 -2.78 -0.35 -21.88
N GLN A 122 -2.16 -0.51 -23.07
CA GLN A 122 -1.73 -1.83 -23.53
C GLN A 122 -0.71 -2.46 -22.58
N ASN A 123 0.24 -1.67 -22.09
CA ASN A 123 1.23 -2.15 -21.12
C ASN A 123 0.63 -2.41 -19.71
N SER A 124 -0.57 -1.91 -19.41
CA SER A 124 -1.27 -2.09 -18.12
C SER A 124 -2.19 -3.31 -18.08
N LYS A 125 -2.32 -4.06 -19.18
CA LYS A 125 -3.12 -5.28 -19.22
C LYS A 125 -2.40 -6.43 -18.48
N GLY A 126 -3.16 -7.45 -18.09
CA GLY A 126 -2.63 -8.63 -17.42
C GLY A 126 -1.43 -9.25 -18.15
N ASN A 127 -0.38 -9.57 -17.40
CA ASN A 127 0.92 -10.10 -17.87
C ASN A 127 1.69 -9.18 -18.84
N GLN A 128 1.39 -7.89 -18.88
CA GLN A 128 2.18 -6.90 -19.63
C GLN A 128 3.14 -6.15 -18.70
N SER A 129 3.97 -5.27 -19.25
CA SER A 129 5.09 -4.66 -18.51
C SER A 129 4.67 -3.91 -17.24
N PHE A 130 3.55 -3.18 -17.27
CA PHE A 130 3.06 -2.41 -16.11
C PHE A 130 2.17 -3.22 -15.17
N ASP A 131 1.98 -4.53 -15.42
CA ASP A 131 1.39 -5.46 -14.47
C ASP A 131 2.46 -6.00 -13.49
N TYR A 132 2.88 -5.13 -12.58
CA TYR A 132 3.98 -5.39 -11.65
C TYR A 132 3.82 -6.65 -10.78
N THR A 133 2.57 -7.01 -10.47
CA THR A 133 2.25 -8.21 -9.68
C THR A 133 2.67 -9.49 -10.40
N TYR A 134 2.59 -9.53 -11.73
CA TYR A 134 2.94 -10.70 -12.53
C TYR A 134 4.21 -10.52 -13.38
N SER A 135 4.78 -9.31 -13.43
CA SER A 135 6.02 -9.00 -14.16
C SER A 135 7.23 -8.90 -13.22
N GLU A 136 7.50 -7.73 -12.66
CA GLU A 136 8.76 -7.44 -11.98
C GLU A 136 8.84 -8.02 -10.57
N LEU A 137 7.75 -7.94 -9.79
CA LEU A 137 7.78 -8.27 -8.37
C LEU A 137 8.06 -9.76 -8.13
N VAL A 138 7.42 -10.64 -8.91
CA VAL A 138 7.63 -12.10 -8.84
C VAL A 138 9.02 -12.54 -9.30
N ASN A 139 9.67 -11.75 -10.16
CA ASN A 139 11.03 -12.01 -10.60
C ASN A 139 12.06 -11.52 -9.58
N LYS A 140 11.78 -10.40 -8.92
CA LYS A 140 12.70 -9.74 -7.99
C LYS A 140 12.66 -10.35 -6.60
N PHE A 141 11.47 -10.66 -6.10
CA PHE A 141 11.28 -11.20 -4.76
C PHE A 141 10.86 -12.67 -4.88
N LYS A 142 11.69 -13.53 -4.29
CA LYS A 142 11.35 -14.96 -4.19
C LYS A 142 10.12 -15.08 -3.27
N ASP A 143 9.13 -15.84 -3.70
CA ASP A 143 7.88 -16.06 -2.95
C ASP A 143 7.15 -14.72 -2.68
N ALA A 144 7.12 -13.82 -3.68
CA ALA A 144 6.52 -12.48 -3.57
C ALA A 144 5.05 -12.46 -3.10
N ASP A 145 4.31 -13.53 -3.36
CA ASP A 145 2.93 -13.77 -2.91
C ASP A 145 2.82 -14.08 -1.41
N ARG A 146 3.94 -14.39 -0.76
CA ARG A 146 4.06 -14.70 0.68
C ARG A 146 4.81 -13.61 1.46
N SER A 147 5.04 -12.48 0.79
CA SER A 147 5.79 -11.35 1.33
C SER A 147 4.93 -10.09 1.32
N LEU A 148 5.15 -9.24 2.31
CA LEU A 148 4.77 -7.84 2.25
C LEU A 148 5.96 -7.00 1.80
N SER A 149 5.71 -5.86 1.15
CA SER A 149 6.72 -4.89 0.72
C SER A 149 6.64 -3.63 1.58
N LEU A 150 7.78 -3.21 2.14
CA LEU A 150 7.93 -1.96 2.87
C LEU A 150 8.89 -1.03 2.12
N PRO A 151 8.38 -0.03 1.39
CA PRO A 151 9.19 1.00 0.76
C PRO A 151 10.01 1.80 1.77
N GLU A 152 11.24 2.15 1.40
CA GLU A 152 12.11 3.03 2.18
C GLU A 152 11.44 4.40 2.41
N ASP A 153 11.54 4.88 3.65
CA ASP A 153 10.88 6.09 4.17
C ASP A 153 9.34 6.07 4.21
N ASP A 154 8.69 4.94 3.92
CA ASP A 154 7.26 4.77 4.12
C ASP A 154 6.95 4.19 5.51
N PHE A 155 5.79 4.54 6.06
CA PHE A 155 5.27 4.02 7.32
C PHE A 155 4.19 2.96 7.12
N MET A 156 3.98 2.54 5.89
CA MET A 156 2.92 1.64 5.52
C MET A 156 3.48 0.46 4.72
N ILE A 157 2.96 -0.72 5.03
CA ILE A 157 3.42 -1.98 4.46
C ILE A 157 2.35 -2.56 3.53
N HIS A 158 2.78 -3.07 2.38
CA HIS A 158 1.89 -3.41 1.27
C HIS A 158 1.94 -4.90 0.96
N ASN A 159 0.80 -5.55 0.74
CA ASN A 159 0.79 -6.83 0.05
C ASN A 159 1.19 -6.69 -1.43
N LEU A 160 1.35 -7.83 -2.10
CA LEU A 160 1.81 -7.89 -3.50
C LEU A 160 0.93 -7.05 -4.45
N SER A 161 -0.39 -7.09 -4.28
CA SER A 161 -1.33 -6.35 -5.14
C SER A 161 -1.27 -4.85 -4.88
N ASN A 162 -1.27 -4.43 -3.62
CA ASN A 162 -1.17 -3.01 -3.27
C ASN A 162 0.16 -2.42 -3.72
N PHE A 163 1.27 -3.16 -3.60
CA PHE A 163 2.57 -2.71 -4.07
C PHE A 163 2.67 -2.69 -5.61
N GLY A 164 1.99 -3.61 -6.29
CA GLY A 164 1.83 -3.57 -7.75
C GLY A 164 1.10 -2.30 -8.22
N ASN A 165 -0.02 -1.96 -7.58
CA ASN A 165 -0.78 -0.73 -7.85
C ASN A 165 0.04 0.54 -7.57
N PHE A 166 0.84 0.51 -6.50
CA PHE A 166 1.77 1.59 -6.17
C PHE A 166 2.81 1.82 -7.29
N LEU A 167 3.47 0.76 -7.78
CA LEU A 167 4.45 0.84 -8.86
C LEU A 167 3.80 1.24 -10.19
N TRP A 168 2.60 0.73 -10.49
CA TRP A 168 1.83 1.11 -11.67
C TRP A 168 1.54 2.62 -11.69
N ALA A 169 1.10 3.19 -10.56
CA ALA A 169 0.83 4.60 -10.46
C ALA A 169 2.12 5.45 -10.56
N ALA A 170 3.20 5.04 -9.90
CA ALA A 170 4.50 5.71 -10.01
C ALA A 170 5.02 5.73 -11.45
N THR A 171 4.78 4.64 -12.21
CA THR A 171 5.10 4.51 -13.65
C THR A 171 4.28 5.46 -14.50
N GLY A 172 2.95 5.53 -14.28
CA GLY A 172 2.10 6.48 -14.98
C GLY A 172 2.56 7.92 -14.74
N TYR A 173 2.94 8.23 -13.51
CA TYR A 173 3.48 9.53 -13.16
C TYR A 173 4.80 9.85 -13.86
N SER A 174 5.74 8.91 -13.91
CA SER A 174 7.00 9.10 -14.64
C SER A 174 6.83 9.26 -16.15
N LEU A 175 5.72 8.78 -16.70
CA LEU A 175 5.33 8.98 -18.09
C LEU A 175 4.50 10.26 -18.33
N GLY A 176 4.21 11.03 -17.28
CA GLY A 176 3.53 12.32 -17.36
C GLY A 176 2.00 12.30 -17.16
N PHE A 177 1.43 11.18 -16.71
CA PHE A 177 0.00 11.11 -16.39
C PHE A 177 -0.31 11.73 -15.02
N GLU A 178 -1.41 12.47 -14.92
CA GLU A 178 -1.89 13.04 -13.65
C GLU A 178 -2.57 11.98 -12.76
N TYR A 179 -2.55 12.16 -11.42
CA TYR A 179 -3.16 11.18 -10.50
C TYR A 179 -4.64 10.97 -10.78
N MET A 180 -5.37 12.02 -11.17
CA MET A 180 -6.79 11.88 -11.41
C MET A 180 -7.05 10.96 -12.61
N THR A 181 -6.20 11.05 -13.64
CA THR A 181 -6.21 10.15 -14.79
C THR A 181 -5.92 8.71 -14.37
N LEU A 182 -4.92 8.49 -13.52
CA LEU A 182 -4.53 7.15 -13.08
C LEU A 182 -5.60 6.51 -12.19
N LYS A 183 -6.22 7.27 -11.29
CA LYS A 183 -7.35 6.80 -10.47
C LYS A 183 -8.54 6.33 -11.31
N ILE A 184 -8.93 7.13 -12.31
CA ILE A 184 -10.00 6.77 -13.24
C ILE A 184 -9.58 5.56 -14.09
N GLY A 185 -8.34 5.57 -14.58
CA GLY A 185 -7.78 4.50 -15.40
C GLY A 185 -7.77 3.14 -14.70
N ALA A 186 -7.43 3.11 -13.41
CA ALA A 186 -7.41 1.88 -12.63
C ALA A 186 -8.81 1.28 -12.42
N HIS A 187 -9.81 2.11 -12.08
CA HIS A 187 -11.21 1.66 -12.05
C HIS A 187 -11.66 1.08 -13.40
N ILE A 188 -11.29 1.72 -14.51
CA ILE A 188 -11.63 1.23 -15.86
C ILE A 188 -10.91 -0.10 -16.15
N ASN A 189 -9.62 -0.22 -15.80
CA ASN A 189 -8.85 -1.45 -15.98
C ASN A 189 -9.46 -2.62 -15.20
N SER A 190 -9.84 -2.38 -13.95
CA SER A 190 -10.45 -3.35 -13.03
C SER A 190 -11.82 -3.84 -13.49
N LEU A 191 -12.55 -3.02 -14.26
CA LEU A 191 -13.81 -3.42 -14.88
C LEU A 191 -13.62 -4.15 -16.22
N ILE A 192 -12.75 -3.65 -17.10
CA ILE A 192 -12.64 -4.11 -18.49
C ILE A 192 -11.71 -5.32 -18.63
N ASN A 193 -10.60 -5.33 -17.90
CA ASN A 193 -9.55 -6.34 -18.03
C ASN A 193 -9.56 -7.38 -16.91
N ALA A 194 -10.55 -7.36 -16.01
CA ALA A 194 -10.64 -8.25 -14.84
C ALA A 194 -10.38 -9.73 -15.17
N LYS A 195 -11.00 -10.22 -16.26
CA LYS A 195 -10.82 -11.61 -16.71
C LYS A 195 -9.39 -11.91 -17.14
N GLU A 196 -8.74 -10.97 -17.81
CA GLU A 196 -7.33 -11.10 -18.20
C GLU A 196 -6.39 -10.98 -16.99
N ASN A 197 -6.80 -10.21 -15.98
CA ASN A 197 -6.09 -10.02 -14.71
C ASN A 197 -6.40 -11.10 -13.66
N GLY A 198 -7.23 -12.09 -13.99
CA GLY A 198 -7.51 -13.24 -13.11
C GLY A 198 -8.56 -13.04 -12.02
N TYR A 199 -9.37 -11.98 -12.07
CA TYR A 199 -10.44 -11.70 -11.08
C TYR A 199 -11.78 -11.30 -11.72
N GLN A 200 -12.83 -11.20 -10.89
CA GLN A 200 -14.17 -10.79 -11.35
C GLN A 200 -14.24 -9.27 -11.56
N PRO A 201 -14.90 -8.76 -12.62
CA PRO A 201 -15.05 -7.33 -12.84
C PRO A 201 -15.57 -6.58 -11.62
N GLN A 202 -14.81 -5.60 -11.16
CA GLN A 202 -15.15 -4.76 -10.01
C GLN A 202 -14.52 -3.39 -10.15
N LEU A 203 -15.02 -2.42 -9.40
CA LEU A 203 -14.28 -1.19 -9.17
C LEU A 203 -13.18 -1.49 -8.16
N ASP A 204 -12.02 -0.85 -8.32
CA ASP A 204 -10.99 -0.86 -7.28
C ASP A 204 -11.56 -0.51 -5.91
N SER A 205 -11.02 -1.18 -4.90
CA SER A 205 -11.30 -0.87 -3.52
C SER A 205 -10.80 0.53 -3.17
N LYS A 206 -11.23 1.02 -2.00
CA LYS A 206 -10.83 2.35 -1.53
C LYS A 206 -9.32 2.41 -1.24
N ASP A 207 -8.79 1.34 -0.67
CA ASP A 207 -7.38 1.13 -0.36
C ASP A 207 -6.55 1.05 -1.65
N ASP A 208 -6.95 0.27 -2.66
CA ASP A 208 -6.28 0.24 -3.98
C ASP A 208 -6.17 1.64 -4.59
N GLN A 209 -7.24 2.43 -4.53
CA GLN A 209 -7.26 3.81 -4.99
C GLN A 209 -6.39 4.76 -4.15
N GLU A 210 -6.13 4.44 -2.88
CA GLU A 210 -5.21 5.17 -2.01
C GLU A 210 -3.75 4.91 -2.39
N PHE A 211 -3.40 3.68 -2.79
CA PHE A 211 -2.04 3.35 -3.22
C PHE A 211 -1.66 3.96 -4.56
N ILE A 212 -2.64 4.16 -5.44
CA ILE A 212 -2.43 4.96 -6.66
C ILE A 212 -1.98 6.39 -6.30
N VAL A 213 -2.60 6.98 -5.28
CA VAL A 213 -2.24 8.33 -4.81
C VAL A 213 -0.86 8.33 -4.16
N LYS A 214 -0.45 7.28 -3.46
CA LYS A 214 0.87 7.24 -2.81
C LYS A 214 2.01 7.02 -3.79
N GLY A 215 1.84 6.14 -4.79
CA GLY A 215 2.82 5.98 -5.87
C GLY A 215 3.06 7.28 -6.64
N ALA A 216 2.00 8.07 -6.83
CA ALA A 216 2.06 9.41 -7.41
C ALA A 216 2.91 10.41 -6.60
N PHE A 217 2.78 10.39 -5.27
CA PHE A 217 3.55 11.28 -4.40
C PHE A 217 5.02 10.88 -4.31
N LEU A 218 5.31 9.57 -4.24
CA LEU A 218 6.69 9.07 -4.21
C LEU A 218 7.50 9.52 -5.46
N HIS A 219 6.88 9.51 -6.64
CA HIS A 219 7.52 10.01 -7.87
C HIS A 219 8.04 11.45 -7.70
N ARG A 220 7.29 12.32 -7.02
CA ARG A 220 7.71 13.71 -6.81
C ARG A 220 8.92 13.83 -5.87
N GLU A 221 9.06 12.92 -4.91
CA GLU A 221 10.13 12.97 -3.90
C GLU A 221 11.40 12.24 -4.32
N ILE A 222 11.33 11.34 -5.30
CA ILE A 222 12.44 10.44 -5.65
C ILE A 222 12.98 10.69 -7.06
N ILE A 223 12.10 11.05 -8.01
CA ILE A 223 12.44 11.06 -9.43
C ILE A 223 12.68 12.49 -9.96
N LEU A 224 12.17 13.51 -9.26
CA LEU A 224 12.33 14.91 -9.63
C LEU A 224 13.44 15.66 -8.86
N ASP A 225 14.05 15.01 -7.86
CA ASP A 225 15.26 15.47 -7.14
C ASP A 225 16.54 14.84 -7.73
#